data_AF-A0A256ZAI5-F1
#
_entry.id   AF-A0A256ZAI5-F1
#
_cell.length_a   1.000
_cell.length_b   1.000
_cell.length_c   1.000
_cell.angle_alpha   90.00
_cell.angle_beta   90.00
_cell.angle_gamma   90.00
#
_symmetry.space_group_name_H-M   'P 1'
#
loop_
_entity.id
_entity.type
_entity.pdbx_description
1 polymer ?
#
loop_
_entity_poly.entity_id
_entity_poly.type
_entity_poly.pdbx_seq_one_letter_code
_entity_poly.pdbx_strand_id
1 'polypeptide(L)'
;PFGRALKAMRDSELAAMVYGKDIPKLRAQALMAGSALAAIGGALWAFYVGSMKAVTYNRLIWTFWPWAYMMLGGTGNNLGVLLGVLIFSTVRSLIYSYKSFLTAVIPISPSWLEYILVGLAIVLIVLFRPQGILPEKPSLPIPRRVVERIRKELVRKPVKG
;
A
#
# COMPACT_ATOMS: atom_id res chain seq x y z
N PRO A 1 20.53 2.72 7.82
CA PRO A 1 19.46 1.71 7.68
C PRO A 1 18.70 1.85 6.36
N PHE A 2 18.52 0.75 5.62
CA PHE A 2 17.99 0.70 4.24
C PHE A 2 16.63 1.38 4.06
N GLY A 3 15.66 1.14 4.96
CA GLY A 3 14.34 1.78 4.88
C GLY A 3 14.37 3.31 4.99
N ARG A 4 15.31 3.89 5.73
CA ARG A 4 15.48 5.35 5.79
C ARG A 4 16.06 5.91 4.48
N ALA A 5 16.91 5.15 3.80
CA ALA A 5 17.45 5.53 2.50
C ALA A 5 16.37 5.50 1.41
N LEU A 6 15.49 4.50 1.43
CA LEU A 6 14.32 4.44 0.54
C LEU A 6 13.35 5.59 0.79
N LYS A 7 13.09 5.92 2.06
CA LYS A 7 12.24 7.07 2.41
C LYS A 7 12.85 8.40 1.96
N ALA A 8 14.16 8.59 2.16
CA ALA A 8 14.86 9.77 1.67
C ALA A 8 14.80 9.91 0.14
N MET A 9 14.99 8.80 -0.59
CA MET A 9 14.85 8.76 -2.05
C MET A 9 13.42 9.15 -2.49
N ARG A 10 12.39 8.65 -1.80
CA ARG A 10 11.00 8.97 -2.10
C ARG A 10 10.65 10.43 -1.84
N ASP A 11 11.18 11.01 -0.77
CA ASP A 11 10.88 12.39 -0.37
C ASP A 11 11.63 13.40 -1.25
N SER A 12 12.90 13.16 -1.58
CA SER A 12 13.66 13.94 -2.58
C SER A 12 14.90 13.19 -3.07
N GLU A 13 14.90 12.82 -4.35
CA GLU A 13 16.04 12.14 -4.98
C GLU A 13 17.30 13.00 -4.99
N LEU A 14 17.14 14.29 -5.32
CA LEU A 14 18.25 15.24 -5.39
C LEU A 14 18.92 15.41 -4.01
N ALA A 15 18.12 15.53 -2.94
CA ALA A 15 18.66 15.58 -1.59
C ALA A 15 19.40 14.27 -1.24
N ALA A 16 18.80 13.11 -1.53
CA ALA A 16 19.42 11.81 -1.26
C ALA A 16 20.77 11.64 -1.99
N MET A 17 20.88 12.12 -3.23
CA MET A 17 22.14 12.11 -3.99
C MET A 17 23.22 12.99 -3.35
N VAL A 18 22.87 14.19 -2.89
CA VAL A 18 23.81 15.10 -2.20
C VAL A 18 24.33 14.47 -0.90
N TYR A 19 23.50 13.68 -0.21
CA TYR A 19 23.91 12.89 0.96
C TYR A 19 24.69 11.59 0.61
N GLY A 20 25.15 11.45 -0.63
CA GLY A 20 25.97 10.33 -1.10
C GLY A 20 25.21 9.02 -1.26
N LYS A 21 23.89 9.06 -1.51
CA LYS A 21 23.10 7.86 -1.82
C LYS A 21 23.08 7.58 -3.31
N ASP A 22 23.47 6.37 -3.68
CA ASP A 22 23.34 5.84 -5.02
C ASP A 22 21.87 5.44 -5.30
N ILE A 23 21.17 6.30 -6.04
CA ILE A 23 19.74 6.13 -6.37
C ILE A 23 19.51 4.94 -7.31
N PRO A 24 20.26 4.75 -8.41
CA PRO A 24 20.15 3.55 -9.24
C PRO A 24 20.26 2.25 -8.45
N LYS A 25 21.26 2.15 -7.55
CA LYS A 25 21.45 0.95 -6.73
C LYS A 25 20.30 0.73 -5.74
N LEU A 26 19.80 1.79 -5.10
CA LEU A 26 18.65 1.71 -4.19
C LEU A 26 17.38 1.26 -4.91
N ARG A 27 17.12 1.76 -6.12
CA ARG A 27 15.99 1.34 -6.96
C ARG A 27 16.11 -0.12 -7.37
N ALA A 28 17.30 -0.55 -7.81
CA ALA A 28 17.55 -1.93 -8.18
C ALA A 28 17.31 -2.88 -6.99
N GLN A 29 17.79 -2.52 -5.80
CA GLN A 29 17.56 -3.30 -4.57
C GLN A 29 16.07 -3.39 -4.21
N ALA A 30 15.33 -2.28 -4.30
CA ALA A 30 13.90 -2.27 -4.06
C ALA A 30 13.13 -3.14 -5.06
N LEU A 31 13.49 -3.03 -6.36
CA LEU A 31 12.89 -3.83 -7.42
C LEU A 31 13.18 -5.32 -7.25
N MET A 32 14.43 -5.70 -6.99
CA MET A 32 14.82 -7.09 -6.75
C MET A 32 14.05 -7.69 -5.56
N ALA A 33 13.95 -6.97 -4.45
CA ALA A 33 13.22 -7.43 -3.28
C ALA A 33 11.72 -7.60 -3.56
N GLY A 34 11.09 -6.62 -4.23
CA GLY A 34 9.67 -6.70 -4.60
C GLY A 34 9.37 -7.82 -5.59
N SER A 35 10.20 -7.93 -6.64
CA SER A 35 10.07 -8.99 -7.67
C SER A 35 10.30 -10.38 -7.09
N ALA A 36 11.23 -10.55 -6.16
CA ALA A 36 11.46 -11.83 -5.49
C ALA A 36 10.22 -12.29 -4.71
N LEU A 37 9.59 -11.38 -3.94
CA LEU A 37 8.35 -11.69 -3.21
C LEU A 37 7.19 -11.97 -4.16
N ALA A 38 7.06 -11.20 -5.25
CA ALA A 38 6.03 -11.43 -6.27
C ALA A 38 6.22 -12.78 -6.98
N ALA A 39 7.46 -13.17 -7.27
CA ALA A 39 7.79 -14.46 -7.88
C ALA A 39 7.45 -15.62 -6.96
N ILE A 40 7.76 -15.53 -5.66
CA ILE A 40 7.39 -16.55 -4.66
C ILE A 40 5.86 -16.70 -4.60
N GLY A 41 5.12 -15.58 -4.50
CA GLY A 41 3.66 -15.61 -4.48
C GLY A 41 3.05 -16.19 -5.76
N GLY A 42 3.61 -15.83 -6.93
CA GLY A 42 3.20 -16.39 -8.22
C GLY A 42 3.48 -17.88 -8.36
N ALA A 43 4.64 -18.35 -7.90
CA ALA A 43 4.99 -19.76 -7.90
C ALA A 43 4.06 -20.58 -7.00
N LEU A 44 3.81 -20.13 -5.78
CA LEU A 44 2.85 -20.73 -4.85
C LEU A 44 1.44 -20.82 -5.47
N TRP A 45 0.98 -19.74 -6.10
CA TRP A 45 -0.31 -19.72 -6.78
C TRP A 45 -0.37 -20.72 -7.94
N ALA A 46 0.69 -20.80 -8.75
CA ALA A 46 0.75 -21.74 -9.85
C ALA A 46 0.68 -23.20 -9.38
N PHE A 47 1.38 -23.54 -8.31
CA PHE A 47 1.29 -24.87 -7.69
C PHE A 47 -0.11 -25.15 -7.14
N TYR A 48 -0.77 -24.15 -6.55
CA TYR A 48 -2.14 -24.30 -6.03
C TYR A 48 -3.18 -24.55 -7.14
N VAL A 49 -3.10 -23.82 -8.27
CA VAL A 49 -4.06 -23.95 -9.37
C VAL A 49 -3.79 -25.18 -10.25
N GLY A 50 -2.54 -25.65 -10.31
CA GLY A 50 -2.15 -26.84 -11.08
C GLY A 50 -2.24 -26.67 -12.60
N SER A 51 -2.66 -25.50 -13.09
CA SER A 51 -2.69 -25.18 -14.53
C SER A 51 -2.47 -23.68 -14.75
N MET A 52 -1.69 -23.34 -15.77
CA MET A 52 -1.47 -21.96 -16.19
C MET A 52 -2.13 -21.71 -17.54
N LYS A 53 -3.14 -20.85 -17.58
CA LYS A 53 -3.81 -20.41 -18.80
C LYS A 53 -3.71 -18.88 -18.89
N ALA A 54 -3.26 -18.35 -20.02
CA ALA A 54 -3.09 -16.91 -20.21
C ALA A 54 -4.38 -16.11 -19.92
N VAL A 55 -5.54 -16.69 -20.25
CA VAL A 55 -6.86 -16.10 -20.02
C VAL A 55 -7.17 -15.87 -18.53
N THR A 56 -6.60 -16.67 -17.63
CA THR A 56 -6.85 -16.56 -16.18
C THR A 56 -6.10 -15.39 -15.55
N TYR A 57 -5.03 -14.90 -16.19
CA TYR A 57 -4.20 -13.80 -15.69
C TYR A 57 -4.66 -12.45 -16.22
N ASN A 58 -5.90 -12.08 -15.90
CA ASN A 58 -6.45 -10.80 -16.31
C ASN A 58 -5.88 -9.63 -15.48
N ARG A 59 -5.85 -8.42 -16.06
CA ARG A 59 -5.31 -7.21 -15.41
C ARG A 59 -6.12 -6.78 -14.18
N LEU A 60 -7.42 -7.07 -14.16
CA LEU A 60 -8.31 -6.73 -13.06
C LEU A 60 -7.90 -7.40 -11.75
N ILE A 61 -7.72 -8.72 -11.78
CA ILE A 61 -7.38 -9.53 -10.62
C ILE A 61 -5.91 -9.36 -10.21
N TRP A 62 -5.01 -9.31 -11.19
CA TRP A 62 -3.57 -9.36 -10.90
C TRP A 62 -2.90 -7.99 -10.79
N THR A 63 -3.58 -6.91 -11.20
CA THR A 63 -3.04 -5.54 -11.09
C THR A 63 -3.97 -4.65 -10.28
N PHE A 64 -5.23 -4.47 -10.68
CA PHE A 64 -6.11 -3.48 -10.04
C PHE A 64 -6.48 -3.86 -8.60
N TRP A 65 -6.69 -5.14 -8.30
CA TRP A 65 -6.98 -5.61 -6.95
C TRP A 65 -5.84 -5.35 -5.94
N PRO A 66 -4.58 -5.76 -6.21
CA PRO A 66 -3.44 -5.40 -5.36
C PRO A 66 -3.32 -3.90 -5.10
N TRP A 67 -3.56 -3.08 -6.13
CA TRP A 67 -3.60 -1.63 -5.99
C TRP A 67 -4.74 -1.17 -5.07
N ALA A 68 -5.95 -1.69 -5.23
CA ALA A 68 -7.07 -1.37 -4.36
C ALA A 68 -6.78 -1.73 -2.89
N TYR A 69 -6.22 -2.94 -2.64
CA TYR A 69 -5.81 -3.37 -1.30
C TYR A 69 -4.81 -2.38 -0.66
N MET A 70 -3.79 -1.99 -1.43
CA MET A 70 -2.74 -1.07 -0.98
C MET A 70 -3.30 0.35 -0.74
N MET A 71 -4.14 0.87 -1.63
CA MET A 71 -4.71 2.21 -1.52
C MET A 71 -5.64 2.35 -0.30
N LEU A 72 -6.45 1.32 -0.01
CA LEU A 72 -7.29 1.32 1.19
C LEU A 72 -6.42 1.36 2.46
N GLY A 73 -5.37 0.56 2.50
CA GLY A 73 -4.46 0.52 3.63
C GLY A 73 -3.64 1.80 3.83
N GLY A 74 -3.20 2.41 2.73
CA GLY A 74 -2.29 3.55 2.68
C GLY A 74 -0.92 3.15 2.14
N THR A 75 -0.45 3.81 1.08
CA THR A 75 0.78 3.47 0.34
C THR A 75 2.08 3.64 1.15
N GLY A 76 2.05 4.42 2.23
CA GLY A 76 3.22 4.71 3.07
C GLY A 76 3.30 3.91 4.38
N ASN A 77 2.36 3.00 4.66
CA ASN A 77 2.32 2.26 5.92
C ASN A 77 2.07 0.77 5.71
N ASN A 78 3.09 -0.06 5.94
CA ASN A 78 3.01 -1.52 5.78
C ASN A 78 1.88 -2.15 6.61
N LEU A 79 1.62 -1.65 7.82
CA LEU A 79 0.52 -2.15 8.66
C LEU A 79 -0.84 -1.78 8.08
N GLY A 80 -0.93 -0.58 7.49
CA GLY A 80 -2.11 -0.13 6.77
C GLY A 80 -2.38 -1.03 5.57
N VAL A 81 -1.38 -1.28 4.73
CA VAL A 81 -1.50 -2.20 3.58
C VAL A 81 -1.98 -3.58 4.01
N LEU A 82 -1.42 -4.15 5.09
CA LEU A 82 -1.85 -5.44 5.62
C LEU A 82 -3.35 -5.44 6.00
N LEU A 83 -3.81 -4.40 6.69
CA LEU A 83 -5.24 -4.23 7.02
C LEU A 83 -6.10 -4.10 5.76
N GLY A 84 -5.65 -3.33 4.77
CA GLY A 84 -6.36 -3.15 3.50
C GLY A 84 -6.53 -4.47 2.75
N VAL A 85 -5.46 -5.27 2.65
CA VAL A 85 -5.49 -6.63 2.08
C VAL A 85 -6.46 -7.51 2.86
N LEU A 86 -6.40 -7.52 4.20
CA LEU A 86 -7.26 -8.36 5.03
C LEU A 86 -8.74 -8.02 4.83
N ILE A 87 -9.10 -6.73 4.91
CA ILE A 87 -10.50 -6.27 4.78
C ILE A 87 -11.07 -6.71 3.43
N PHE A 88 -10.39 -6.38 2.34
CA PHE A 88 -10.91 -6.71 1.02
C PHE A 88 -10.86 -8.20 0.71
N SER A 89 -9.84 -8.92 1.18
CA SER A 89 -9.79 -10.38 1.02
C SER A 89 -10.97 -11.04 1.73
N THR A 90 -11.32 -10.57 2.93
CA THR A 90 -12.51 -11.02 3.66
C THR A 90 -13.78 -10.69 2.90
N VAL A 91 -13.95 -9.44 2.42
CA VAL A 91 -15.12 -9.03 1.62
C VAL A 91 -15.27 -9.90 0.37
N ARG A 92 -14.18 -10.10 -0.38
CA ARG A 92 -14.16 -10.97 -1.57
C ARG A 92 -14.54 -12.41 -1.21
N SER A 93 -13.95 -12.96 -0.14
CA SER A 93 -14.27 -14.32 0.32
C SER A 93 -15.75 -14.45 0.69
N LEU A 94 -16.33 -13.47 1.39
CA LEU A 94 -17.76 -13.45 1.70
C LEU A 94 -18.63 -13.43 0.44
N ILE A 95 -18.32 -12.58 -0.54
CA ILE A 95 -19.07 -12.51 -1.80
C ILE A 95 -19.08 -13.86 -2.53
N TYR A 96 -17.94 -14.55 -2.56
CA TYR A 96 -17.85 -15.87 -3.17
C TYR A 96 -18.58 -16.96 -2.37
N SER A 97 -18.50 -16.92 -1.03
CA SER A 97 -19.19 -17.87 -0.15
C SER A 97 -20.71 -17.74 -0.22
N TYR A 98 -21.24 -16.51 -0.32
CA TYR A 98 -22.68 -16.23 -0.40
C TYR A 98 -23.19 -16.08 -1.84
N LYS A 99 -22.37 -16.46 -2.83
CA LYS A 99 -22.68 -16.36 -4.26
C LYS A 99 -24.08 -16.87 -4.60
N SER A 100 -24.45 -18.04 -4.09
CA SER A 100 -25.73 -18.69 -4.42
C SER A 100 -26.96 -17.89 -3.94
N PHE A 101 -26.87 -17.29 -2.76
CA PHE A 101 -27.92 -16.44 -2.20
C PHE A 101 -27.99 -15.09 -2.94
N LEU A 102 -26.82 -14.50 -3.23
CA LEU A 102 -26.71 -13.26 -3.99
C LEU A 102 -27.29 -13.38 -5.40
N THR A 103 -27.02 -14.48 -6.10
CA THR A 103 -27.59 -14.75 -7.43
C THR A 103 -29.10 -14.99 -7.42
N ALA A 104 -29.67 -15.37 -6.27
CA ALA A 104 -31.12 -15.56 -6.12
C ALA A 104 -31.88 -14.23 -5.92
N VAL A 105 -31.21 -13.21 -5.35
CA VAL A 105 -31.80 -11.88 -5.08
C VAL A 105 -31.43 -10.87 -6.18
N ILE A 106 -30.23 -10.99 -6.75
CA ILE A 106 -29.68 -10.06 -7.73
C ILE A 106 -29.25 -10.87 -8.98
N PRO A 107 -29.80 -10.60 -10.18
CA PRO A 107 -29.46 -11.34 -11.40
C PRO A 107 -28.10 -10.91 -11.99
N ILE A 108 -27.09 -10.68 -11.14
CA ILE A 108 -25.76 -10.26 -11.54
C ILE A 108 -24.79 -11.41 -11.25
N SER A 109 -23.98 -11.79 -12.25
CA SER A 109 -22.95 -12.80 -12.02
C SER A 109 -21.89 -12.26 -11.05
N PRO A 110 -21.40 -13.06 -10.10
CA PRO A 110 -20.42 -12.61 -9.10
C PRO A 110 -19.15 -12.01 -9.70
N SER A 111 -18.74 -12.46 -10.88
CA SER A 111 -17.60 -11.90 -11.61
C SER A 111 -17.81 -10.42 -11.96
N TRP A 112 -19.03 -10.03 -12.35
CA TRP A 112 -19.37 -8.64 -12.65
C TRP A 112 -19.48 -7.80 -11.38
N LEU A 113 -20.10 -8.37 -10.34
CA LEU A 113 -20.19 -7.72 -9.03
C LEU A 113 -18.80 -7.40 -8.47
N GLU A 114 -17.86 -8.33 -8.62
CA GLU A 114 -16.47 -8.14 -8.24
C GLU A 114 -15.83 -6.95 -8.97
N TYR A 115 -15.98 -6.85 -10.29
CA TYR A 115 -15.43 -5.74 -11.07
C TYR A 115 -16.03 -4.39 -10.67
N ILE A 116 -17.34 -4.35 -10.44
CA ILE A 116 -18.02 -3.13 -9.97
C ILE A 116 -17.50 -2.73 -8.59
N LEU A 117 -17.32 -3.70 -7.68
CA LEU A 117 -16.84 -3.45 -6.33
C LEU A 117 -15.41 -2.92 -6.32
N VAL A 118 -14.51 -3.45 -7.15
CA VAL A 118 -13.14 -2.92 -7.25
C VAL A 118 -13.16 -1.48 -7.74
N GLY A 119 -13.89 -1.20 -8.82
CA GLY A 119 -13.99 0.15 -9.36
C GLY A 119 -14.58 1.12 -8.36
N LEU A 120 -15.70 0.75 -7.73
CA LEU A 120 -16.35 1.54 -6.70
C LEU A 120 -15.42 1.77 -5.51
N ALA A 121 -14.73 0.74 -5.04
CA ALA A 121 -13.87 0.88 -3.88
C ALA A 121 -12.68 1.79 -4.16
N ILE A 122 -12.05 1.70 -5.33
CA ILE A 122 -10.99 2.64 -5.74
C ILE A 122 -11.53 4.07 -5.76
N VAL A 123 -12.70 4.30 -6.39
CA VAL A 123 -13.33 5.64 -6.44
C VAL A 123 -13.61 6.17 -5.03
N LEU A 124 -14.21 5.36 -4.15
CA LEU A 124 -14.50 5.75 -2.77
C LEU A 124 -13.23 6.06 -1.97
N ILE A 125 -12.17 5.26 -2.13
CA ILE A 125 -10.89 5.50 -1.45
C ILE A 125 -10.29 6.83 -1.90
N VAL A 126 -10.25 7.08 -3.21
CA VAL A 126 -9.71 8.33 -3.76
C VAL A 126 -10.54 9.53 -3.31
N LEU A 127 -11.86 9.41 -3.26
CA LEU A 127 -12.76 10.50 -2.88
C LEU A 127 -12.68 10.84 -1.38
N PHE A 128 -12.73 9.82 -0.52
CA PHE A 128 -12.88 10.04 0.92
C PHE A 128 -11.56 10.02 1.68
N ARG A 129 -10.58 9.20 1.26
CA ARG A 129 -9.35 8.93 2.04
C ARG A 129 -8.16 8.62 1.12
N PRO A 130 -7.64 9.60 0.36
CA PRO A 130 -6.50 9.39 -0.55
C PRO A 130 -5.19 8.98 0.16
N GLN A 131 -5.10 9.20 1.47
CA GLN A 131 -3.97 8.81 2.32
C GLN A 131 -4.11 7.37 2.88
N GLY A 132 -5.26 6.71 2.65
CA GLY A 132 -5.62 5.40 3.22
C GLY A 132 -6.16 5.46 4.65
N ILE A 133 -6.43 4.27 5.21
CA ILE A 133 -6.93 4.09 6.58
C ILE A 133 -5.85 4.46 7.60
N LEU A 134 -4.61 4.02 7.37
CA LEU A 134 -3.48 4.20 8.28
C LEU A 134 -2.38 5.05 7.61
N PRO A 135 -2.49 6.39 7.62
CA PRO A 135 -1.51 7.25 6.96
C PRO A 135 -0.12 7.08 7.57
N GLU A 136 0.90 7.32 6.74
CA GLU A 136 2.28 7.21 7.18
C GLU A 136 2.61 8.28 8.23
N LYS A 137 3.23 7.87 9.34
CA LYS A 137 3.69 8.81 10.35
C LYS A 137 4.83 9.65 9.78
N PRO A 138 4.75 11.00 9.85
CA PRO A 138 5.86 11.87 9.49
C PRO A 138 7.10 11.49 10.30
N SER A 139 8.22 11.22 9.63
CA SER A 139 9.49 11.05 10.34
C SER A 139 9.95 12.44 10.74
N LEU A 140 9.66 12.85 11.98
CA LEU A 140 10.24 14.06 12.54
C LEU A 140 11.77 13.90 12.55
N PRO A 141 12.53 14.79 11.89
CA PRO A 141 13.99 14.75 11.93
C PRO A 141 14.55 14.91 13.36
N ILE A 142 13.76 15.56 14.22
CA ILE A 142 14.10 15.89 15.59
C ILE A 142 13.23 15.03 16.53
N PRO A 143 13.82 14.28 17.48
CA PRO A 143 13.05 13.57 18.50
C PRO A 143 12.12 14.53 19.22
N ARG A 144 10.85 14.15 19.48
CA ARG A 144 9.87 15.03 20.15
C ARG A 144 10.40 15.65 21.44
N ARG A 145 11.21 14.92 22.20
CA ARG A 145 11.87 15.39 23.43
C ARG A 145 12.80 16.59 23.19
N VAL A 146 13.49 16.64 22.05
CA VAL A 146 14.39 17.74 21.68
C VAL A 146 13.58 18.95 21.23
N VAL A 147 12.48 18.76 20.48
CA VAL A 147 11.55 19.84 20.13
C VAL A 147 10.92 20.47 21.39
N GLU A 148 10.50 19.63 22.34
CA GLU A 148 9.95 20.09 23.62
C GLU A 148 10.99 20.84 24.47
N ARG A 149 12.26 20.40 24.44
CA ARG A 149 13.35 21.09 25.12
C ARG A 149 13.62 22.47 24.52
N ILE A 150 13.77 22.57 23.20
CA ILE A 150 13.99 23.84 22.49
C ILE A 150 12.81 24.79 22.72
N ARG A 151 11.57 24.28 22.65
CA ARG A 151 10.37 25.08 22.95
C ARG A 151 10.39 25.63 24.38
N LYS A 152 10.76 24.83 25.37
CA LYS A 152 10.89 25.29 26.77
C LYS A 152 12.00 26.33 26.93
N GLU A 153 13.13 26.18 26.24
CA GLU A 153 14.24 27.14 26.27
C GLU A 153 13.88 28.49 25.62
N LEU A 154 13.17 28.47 24.48
CA LEU A 154 12.68 29.67 23.79
C LEU A 154 11.60 30.42 24.58
N VAL A 155 10.75 29.70 25.34
CA VAL A 155 9.76 30.33 26.24
C VAL A 155 10.44 30.96 27.47
N ARG A 156 11.60 30.43 27.90
CA ARG A 156 12.33 30.92 29.09
C ARG A 156 13.25 32.10 28.82
N LYS A 157 13.75 32.26 27.59
CA LYS A 157 14.50 33.43 27.15
C LYS A 157 13.67 34.17 26.10
N PRO A 158 12.91 35.22 26.48
CA PRO A 158 12.36 36.11 25.47
C PRO A 158 13.54 36.63 24.65
N VAL A 159 13.48 36.41 23.34
CA VAL A 159 14.48 36.87 22.38
C VAL A 159 14.60 38.38 22.58
N LYS A 160 15.69 38.84 23.18
CA LYS A 160 16.02 40.27 23.22
C LYS A 160 16.30 40.66 21.78
N GLY A 161 15.39 41.45 21.21
CA GLY A 161 15.60 42.14 19.93
C GLY A 161 16.75 43.14 20.03
#